data_AF-A0A3E3EDB7-F1
#
_entry.id   AF-A0A3E3EDB7-F1
#
_cell.length_a   1.000
_cell.length_b   1.000
_cell.length_c   1.000
_cell.angle_alpha   90.00
_cell.angle_beta   90.00
_cell.angle_gamma   90.00
#
_symmetry.space_group_name_H-M   'P 1'
#
loop_
_entity.id
_entity.type
_entity.pdbx_description
1 polymer ?
#
loop_
_entity_poly.entity_id
_entity_poly.type
_entity_poly.pdbx_seq_one_letter_code
_entity_poly.pdbx_strand_id
1 'polypeptide(L)'
;MQLNTTSYQTILDTLCNELELNEQVILDIIDSGYYMFQQDHQVLIIDDLYECYFNIVKKHFKGHIDKVQLYSISRKLKDTDNDGLSLLELLTDENSLSNYLKEYGLTFKFNEEIEMYVNGNKVDIRDEEDHTPYLKYRFKYDYSFKGFPFDDCLMNNEILDRVKYGPEIFMHLYKYIDNDDEIIDNYLEQSKLYKFEYLVPIEDIHFENYEDLTNEEKQYHLLTLMMLKLYFYKYDQDYEGFYTMNSIIVVNNNKSISGEFLINKTMLDDEQ
;
A
#
# COMPACT_ATOMS: atom_id res chain seq x y z
N MET A 1 -17.71 8.15 6.47
CA MET A 1 -17.46 9.13 5.38
C MET A 1 -16.49 8.49 4.39
N GLN A 2 -16.61 8.75 3.09
CA GLN A 2 -15.72 8.18 2.06
C GLN A 2 -15.04 9.32 1.31
N LEU A 3 -13.72 9.37 1.41
CA LEU A 3 -12.88 10.30 0.65
C LEU A 3 -12.74 9.78 -0.78
N ASN A 4 -12.75 10.66 -1.79
CA ASN A 4 -12.55 10.26 -3.18
C ASN A 4 -11.18 10.76 -3.68
N THR A 5 -10.28 9.83 -3.96
CA THR A 5 -8.85 10.06 -4.23
C THR A 5 -8.43 9.70 -5.65
N THR A 6 -9.39 9.63 -6.57
CA THR A 6 -9.19 8.99 -7.89
C THR A 6 -8.65 9.93 -8.97
N SER A 7 -8.75 11.24 -8.77
CA SER A 7 -8.30 12.27 -9.72
C SER A 7 -8.07 13.63 -9.05
N TYR A 8 -7.35 14.52 -9.75
CA TYR A 8 -7.18 15.93 -9.35
C TYR A 8 -8.49 16.60 -8.93
N GLN A 9 -9.54 16.53 -9.77
CA GLN A 9 -10.81 17.21 -9.47
C GLN A 9 -11.48 16.60 -8.23
N THR A 10 -11.49 15.27 -8.10
CA THR A 10 -12.10 14.63 -6.92
C THR A 10 -11.37 14.94 -5.62
N ILE A 11 -10.03 15.07 -5.68
CA ILE A 11 -9.22 15.49 -4.54
C ILE A 11 -9.53 16.94 -4.17
N LEU A 12 -9.62 17.84 -5.16
CA LEU A 12 -9.96 19.25 -4.95
C LEU A 12 -11.37 19.42 -4.36
N ASP A 13 -12.35 18.72 -4.91
CA ASP A 13 -13.74 18.72 -4.42
C ASP A 13 -13.79 18.19 -2.97
N THR A 14 -13.06 17.11 -2.67
CA THR A 14 -12.96 16.55 -1.32
C THR A 14 -12.37 17.59 -0.35
N LEU A 15 -11.26 18.23 -0.70
CA LEU A 15 -10.65 19.26 0.14
C LEU A 15 -11.56 20.46 0.37
N CYS A 16 -12.26 20.93 -0.67
CA CYS A 16 -13.23 22.03 -0.54
C CYS A 16 -14.34 21.68 0.46
N ASN A 17 -14.88 20.47 0.36
CA ASN A 17 -15.93 19.99 1.25
C ASN A 17 -15.45 19.82 2.69
N GLU A 18 -14.32 19.13 2.90
CA GLU A 18 -13.83 18.78 4.24
C GLU A 18 -13.24 19.98 5.00
N LEU A 19 -12.61 20.92 4.28
CA LEU A 19 -12.01 22.11 4.88
C LEU A 19 -12.99 23.30 4.94
N GLU A 20 -14.18 23.17 4.37
CA GLU A 20 -15.17 24.25 4.19
C GLU A 20 -14.57 25.49 3.50
N LEU A 21 -13.71 25.24 2.51
CA LEU A 21 -13.04 26.26 1.70
C LEU A 21 -13.54 26.20 0.27
N ASN A 22 -13.65 27.34 -0.40
CA ASN A 22 -13.93 27.33 -1.83
C ASN A 22 -12.67 26.96 -2.63
N GLU A 23 -12.91 26.53 -3.87
CA GLU A 23 -11.87 26.09 -4.79
C GLU A 23 -10.72 27.10 -4.95
N GLN A 24 -11.05 28.37 -5.18
CA GLN A 24 -10.05 29.42 -5.38
C GLN A 24 -9.13 29.56 -4.16
N VAL A 25 -9.68 29.47 -2.95
CA VAL A 25 -8.88 29.55 -1.71
C VAL A 25 -7.92 28.37 -1.60
N ILE A 26 -8.34 27.15 -1.94
CA ILE A 26 -7.45 25.99 -1.97
C ILE A 26 -6.32 26.22 -2.99
N LEU A 27 -6.65 26.66 -4.20
CA LEU A 27 -5.65 26.92 -5.23
C LEU A 27 -4.68 28.04 -4.85
N ASP A 28 -5.16 29.11 -4.19
CA ASP A 28 -4.31 30.19 -3.69
C ASP A 28 -3.34 29.70 -2.60
N ILE A 29 -3.77 28.75 -1.76
CA ILE A 29 -2.90 28.09 -0.77
C ILE A 29 -1.81 27.27 -1.48
N ILE A 30 -2.18 26.51 -2.52
CA ILE A 30 -1.22 25.73 -3.31
C ILE A 30 -0.18 26.66 -3.97
N ASP A 31 -0.60 27.79 -4.52
CA ASP A 31 0.27 28.76 -5.17
C ASP A 31 1.21 29.44 -4.17
N SER A 32 0.67 29.76 -2.99
CA SER A 32 1.47 30.29 -1.88
C SER A 32 2.56 29.30 -1.45
N GLY A 33 2.25 28.00 -1.41
CA GLY A 33 3.23 26.94 -1.17
C GLY A 33 4.38 26.98 -2.17
N TYR A 34 4.07 27.11 -3.46
CA TYR A 34 5.10 27.16 -4.51
C TYR A 34 6.00 28.38 -4.37
N TYR A 35 5.41 29.56 -4.17
CA TYR A 35 6.16 30.80 -4.00
C TYR A 35 7.04 30.79 -2.75
N MET A 36 6.59 30.18 -1.66
CA MET A 36 7.34 30.13 -0.41
C MET A 36 8.45 29.08 -0.43
N PHE A 37 8.21 27.90 -1.00
CA PHE A 37 9.05 26.72 -0.79
C PHE A 37 9.77 26.19 -2.03
N GLN A 38 9.47 26.68 -3.24
CA GLN A 38 10.13 26.23 -4.48
C GLN A 38 10.60 27.35 -5.41
N GLN A 39 9.85 28.43 -5.62
CA GLN A 39 10.12 29.40 -6.70
C GLN A 39 11.57 29.91 -6.75
N ASP A 40 12.12 30.30 -5.60
CA ASP A 40 13.47 30.86 -5.47
C ASP A 40 14.50 29.84 -4.96
N HIS A 41 14.13 28.55 -4.89
CA HIS A 41 14.97 27.46 -4.39
C HIS A 41 15.34 26.48 -5.50
N GLN A 42 16.54 25.90 -5.44
CA GLN A 42 16.97 24.87 -6.40
C GLN A 42 16.24 23.53 -6.22
N VAL A 43 15.73 23.29 -5.00
CA VAL A 43 15.03 22.08 -4.58
C VAL A 43 13.85 22.47 -3.71
N LEU A 44 12.75 21.73 -3.83
CA LEU A 44 11.57 21.89 -2.99
C LEU A 44 11.92 21.52 -1.53
N ILE A 45 11.57 22.39 -0.59
CA ILE A 45 11.65 22.11 0.85
C ILE A 45 10.34 21.42 1.27
N ILE A 46 10.26 20.11 1.05
CA ILE A 46 8.99 19.38 1.20
C ILE A 46 8.51 19.29 2.65
N ASP A 47 9.40 19.13 3.61
CA ASP A 47 9.03 19.00 5.02
C ASP A 47 8.32 20.27 5.52
N ASP A 48 8.85 21.45 5.16
CA ASP A 48 8.25 22.74 5.50
C ASP A 48 6.92 22.96 4.77
N LEU A 49 6.80 22.52 3.51
CA LEU A 49 5.55 22.56 2.76
C LEU A 49 4.50 21.67 3.41
N TYR A 50 4.87 20.44 3.80
CA TYR A 50 4.01 19.50 4.51
C TYR A 50 3.54 20.09 5.84
N GLU A 51 4.45 20.65 6.64
CA GLU A 51 4.10 21.27 7.93
C GLU A 51 3.15 22.46 7.74
N CYS A 52 3.37 23.29 6.71
CA CYS A 52 2.48 24.39 6.36
C CYS A 52 1.05 23.89 6.07
N TYR A 53 0.91 22.91 5.17
CA TYR A 53 -0.38 22.33 4.82
C TYR A 53 -1.03 21.61 5.99
N PHE A 54 -0.26 20.87 6.80
CA PHE A 54 -0.77 20.20 7.98
C PHE A 54 -1.40 21.19 8.98
N ASN A 55 -0.75 22.33 9.21
CA ASN A 55 -1.29 23.38 10.09
C ASN A 55 -2.56 24.02 9.53
N ILE A 56 -2.64 24.22 8.21
CA ILE A 56 -3.85 24.72 7.54
C ILE A 56 -5.00 23.71 7.68
N VAL A 57 -4.74 22.44 7.38
CA VAL A 57 -5.71 21.35 7.53
C VAL A 57 -6.21 21.27 8.96
N LYS A 58 -5.32 21.23 9.95
CA LYS A 58 -5.68 21.18 11.38
C LYS A 58 -6.53 22.38 11.82
N LYS A 59 -6.28 23.57 11.26
CA LYS A 59 -7.05 24.77 11.54
C LYS A 59 -8.47 24.69 10.97
N HIS A 60 -8.62 24.20 9.75
CA HIS A 60 -9.86 24.27 8.98
C HIS A 60 -10.74 23.02 9.10
N PHE A 61 -10.17 21.83 9.19
CA PHE A 61 -10.91 20.59 9.33
C PHE A 61 -11.69 20.55 10.64
N LYS A 62 -13.01 20.39 10.55
CA LYS A 62 -13.94 20.19 11.69
C LYS A 62 -14.72 18.88 11.60
N GLY A 63 -14.48 18.11 10.53
CA GLY A 63 -15.15 16.85 10.27
C GLY A 63 -14.60 15.68 11.06
N HIS A 64 -15.02 14.48 10.65
CA HIS A 64 -14.54 13.22 11.20
C HIS A 64 -14.48 12.15 10.10
N ILE A 65 -13.30 11.62 9.85
CA ILE A 65 -13.05 10.51 8.93
C ILE A 65 -12.91 9.23 9.78
N ASP A 66 -13.93 8.38 9.72
CA ASP A 66 -14.00 7.09 10.40
C ASP A 66 -13.36 5.95 9.59
N LYS A 67 -13.37 6.07 8.27
CA LYS A 67 -12.85 5.06 7.34
C LYS A 67 -11.99 5.69 6.25
N VAL A 68 -10.99 4.94 5.81
CA VAL A 68 -10.07 5.31 4.75
C VAL A 68 -10.14 4.31 3.60
N GLN A 69 -9.98 4.80 2.38
CA GLN A 69 -9.77 3.92 1.24
C GLN A 69 -8.37 3.30 1.34
N LEU A 70 -8.30 1.99 1.10
CA LEU A 70 -7.07 1.25 1.01
C LEU A 70 -7.09 0.48 -0.30
N TYR A 71 -6.18 0.84 -1.18
CA TYR A 71 -5.99 0.23 -2.47
C TYR A 71 -4.83 -0.77 -2.43
N SER A 72 -5.01 -1.91 -3.08
CA SER A 72 -3.97 -2.94 -3.22
C SER A 72 -4.03 -3.56 -4.60
N ILE A 73 -2.88 -3.86 -5.18
CA ILE A 73 -2.79 -4.63 -6.43
C ILE A 73 -2.21 -6.00 -6.08
N SER A 74 -2.91 -7.08 -6.46
CA SER A 74 -2.40 -8.44 -6.27
C SER A 74 -3.00 -9.42 -7.27
N ARG A 75 -2.25 -10.48 -7.57
CA ARG A 75 -2.77 -11.63 -8.31
C ARG A 75 -3.55 -12.57 -7.40
N LYS A 76 -4.63 -13.15 -7.92
CA LYS A 76 -5.42 -14.18 -7.22
C LYS A 76 -5.60 -15.41 -8.10
N LEU A 77 -5.39 -16.57 -7.51
CA LEU A 77 -5.64 -17.88 -8.13
C LEU A 77 -7.14 -18.19 -8.27
N LYS A 78 -7.99 -17.57 -7.45
CA LYS A 78 -9.45 -17.68 -7.55
C LYS A 78 -10.09 -16.31 -7.57
N ASP A 79 -11.06 -16.13 -8.46
CA ASP A 79 -11.85 -14.90 -8.57
C ASP A 79 -12.61 -14.56 -7.28
N THR A 80 -12.88 -15.56 -6.43
CA THR A 80 -13.58 -15.41 -5.14
C THR A 80 -12.67 -14.93 -4.00
N ASP A 81 -11.35 -14.90 -4.19
CA ASP A 81 -10.42 -14.49 -3.14
C ASP A 81 -10.44 -12.96 -3.01
N ASN A 82 -11.19 -12.50 -2.00
CA ASN A 82 -11.48 -11.08 -1.77
C ASN A 82 -10.80 -10.53 -0.51
N ASP A 83 -10.27 -11.40 0.35
CA ASP A 83 -9.56 -11.01 1.56
C ASP A 83 -8.17 -10.44 1.24
N GLY A 84 -7.78 -9.41 2.00
CA GLY A 84 -6.44 -8.86 2.07
C GLY A 84 -5.66 -9.58 3.16
N LEU A 85 -5.16 -10.79 2.87
CA LEU A 85 -4.49 -11.62 3.87
C LEU A 85 -3.12 -11.06 4.27
N SER A 86 -2.84 -11.02 5.56
CA SER A 86 -1.48 -10.81 6.09
C SER A 86 -0.57 -11.94 5.65
N LEU A 87 0.75 -11.72 5.60
CA LEU A 87 1.72 -12.77 5.22
C LEU A 87 1.59 -14.02 6.11
N LEU A 88 1.27 -13.82 7.39
CA LEU A 88 1.07 -14.88 8.34
C LEU A 88 -0.08 -15.79 7.89
N GLU A 89 -1.29 -15.26 7.78
CA GLU A 89 -2.47 -16.05 7.36
C GLU A 89 -2.33 -16.54 5.91
N LEU A 90 -1.73 -15.75 5.04
CA LEU A 90 -1.49 -16.10 3.64
C LEU A 90 -0.62 -17.35 3.48
N LEU A 91 0.34 -17.57 4.38
CA LEU A 91 1.25 -18.73 4.32
C LEU A 91 0.82 -19.89 5.23
N THR A 92 0.29 -19.62 6.43
CA THR A 92 0.05 -20.66 7.44
C THR A 92 -1.36 -21.22 7.44
N ASP A 93 -2.34 -20.44 6.98
CA ASP A 93 -3.74 -20.87 6.99
C ASP A 93 -4.12 -21.48 5.64
N GLU A 94 -5.21 -22.25 5.61
CA GLU A 94 -5.69 -22.87 4.38
C GLU A 94 -6.37 -21.85 3.47
N ASN A 95 -5.65 -21.42 2.43
CA ASN A 95 -6.12 -20.52 1.38
C ASN A 95 -5.56 -20.93 0.01
N SER A 96 -5.99 -20.25 -1.06
CA SER A 96 -5.60 -20.57 -2.44
C SER A 96 -4.08 -20.55 -2.65
N LEU A 97 -3.34 -19.58 -2.10
CA LEU A 97 -1.88 -19.54 -2.23
C LEU A 97 -1.21 -20.66 -1.44
N SER A 98 -1.60 -20.87 -0.19
CA SER A 98 -1.03 -21.95 0.64
C SER A 98 -1.24 -23.33 0.01
N ASN A 99 -2.38 -23.54 -0.67
CA ASN A 99 -2.70 -24.80 -1.33
C ASN A 99 -1.91 -24.97 -2.62
N TYR A 100 -1.73 -23.89 -3.38
CA TYR A 100 -0.83 -23.86 -4.53
C TYR A 100 0.61 -24.22 -4.13
N LEU A 101 1.15 -23.60 -3.07
CA LEU A 101 2.50 -23.89 -2.58
C LEU A 101 2.69 -25.35 -2.13
N LYS A 102 1.66 -25.98 -1.56
CA LYS A 102 1.69 -27.40 -1.16
C LYS A 102 1.94 -28.34 -2.34
N GLU A 103 1.48 -28.00 -3.54
CA GLU A 103 1.69 -28.80 -4.76
C GLU A 103 3.17 -28.89 -5.13
N TYR A 104 3.96 -27.89 -4.74
CA TYR A 104 5.42 -27.82 -4.90
C TYR A 104 6.18 -28.28 -3.65
N GLY A 105 5.49 -28.91 -2.68
CA GLY A 105 6.10 -29.40 -1.45
C GLY A 105 6.45 -28.32 -0.44
N LEU A 106 6.04 -27.07 -0.65
CA LEU A 106 6.26 -25.94 0.25
C LEU A 106 5.12 -25.82 1.24
N THR A 107 5.45 -25.81 2.54
CA THR A 107 4.46 -25.59 3.61
C THR A 107 5.04 -24.68 4.69
N PHE A 108 4.15 -23.98 5.40
CA PHE A 108 4.53 -23.02 6.43
C PHE A 108 3.75 -23.29 7.71
N LYS A 109 4.39 -23.03 8.86
CA LYS A 109 3.77 -23.10 10.18
C LYS A 109 4.23 -21.94 11.02
N PHE A 110 3.35 -21.43 11.89
CA PHE A 110 3.75 -20.41 12.84
C PHE A 110 4.19 -21.03 14.17
N ASN A 111 5.39 -20.71 14.62
CA ASN A 111 5.93 -21.08 15.92
C ASN A 111 6.89 -19.97 16.39
N GLU A 112 6.34 -18.94 17.05
CA GLU A 112 6.98 -17.64 17.37
C GLU A 112 7.32 -16.79 16.12
N GLU A 113 7.78 -17.43 15.06
CA GLU A 113 8.03 -16.91 13.72
C GLU A 113 7.47 -17.89 12.66
N ILE A 114 7.40 -17.47 11.40
CA ILE A 114 7.00 -18.35 10.30
C ILE A 114 8.15 -19.32 9.99
N GLU A 115 7.87 -20.61 10.13
CA GLU A 115 8.77 -21.70 9.76
C GLU A 115 8.41 -22.23 8.37
N MET A 116 9.40 -22.37 7.49
CA MET A 116 9.24 -22.97 6.16
C MET A 116 9.66 -24.44 6.15
N TYR A 117 8.94 -25.25 5.39
CA TYR A 117 9.19 -26.68 5.21
C TYR A 117 9.17 -27.04 3.72
N VAL A 118 10.14 -27.85 3.29
CA VAL A 118 10.23 -28.41 1.92
C VAL A 118 10.10 -29.93 2.02
N ASN A 119 9.08 -30.49 1.36
CA ASN A 119 8.76 -31.92 1.39
C ASN A 119 8.68 -32.48 2.83
N GLY A 120 8.13 -31.67 3.74
CA GLY A 120 7.97 -32.00 5.16
C GLY A 120 9.22 -31.78 6.04
N ASN A 121 10.36 -31.40 5.46
CA ASN A 121 11.58 -31.11 6.23
C ASN A 121 11.68 -29.61 6.52
N LYS A 122 11.91 -29.25 7.78
CA LYS A 122 12.10 -27.85 8.18
C LYS A 122 13.34 -27.28 7.49
N VAL A 123 13.19 -26.12 6.86
CA VAL A 123 14.29 -25.40 6.21
C VAL A 123 15.01 -24.54 7.24
N ASP A 124 16.34 -24.63 7.24
CA ASP A 124 17.21 -23.72 7.98
C ASP A 124 17.63 -22.56 7.06
N ILE A 125 16.97 -21.41 7.21
CA ILE A 125 17.29 -20.19 6.45
C ILE A 125 18.53 -19.56 7.11
N ARG A 126 19.70 -19.94 6.59
CA ARG A 126 21.00 -19.46 7.08
C ARG A 126 21.16 -17.96 6.85
N ASP A 127 21.81 -17.30 7.81
CA ASP A 127 22.27 -15.93 7.64
C ASP A 127 23.33 -15.86 6.52
N GLU A 128 23.20 -14.90 5.61
CA GLU A 128 24.32 -14.51 4.75
C GLU A 128 25.24 -13.61 5.59
N GLU A 129 26.56 -13.71 5.42
CA GLU A 129 27.57 -13.21 6.38
C GLU A 129 27.46 -11.71 6.74
N ASP A 130 26.74 -10.90 5.95
CA ASP A 130 26.58 -9.45 6.17
C ASP A 130 25.13 -8.94 6.30
N HIS A 131 24.11 -9.77 6.06
CA HIS A 131 22.70 -9.33 6.06
C HIS A 131 21.72 -10.41 6.54
N THR A 132 20.69 -10.00 7.30
CA THR A 132 19.55 -10.89 7.57
C THR A 132 18.88 -11.21 6.24
N PRO A 133 18.80 -12.50 5.82
CA PRO A 133 18.17 -12.86 4.56
C PRO A 133 16.74 -12.33 4.50
N TYR A 134 16.32 -11.79 3.36
CA TYR A 134 14.97 -11.24 3.15
C TYR A 134 13.86 -12.10 3.77
N LEU A 135 13.88 -13.42 3.52
CA LEU A 135 12.89 -14.35 4.07
C LEU A 135 12.91 -14.40 5.60
N LYS A 136 14.08 -14.37 6.23
CA LYS A 136 14.19 -14.39 7.70
C LYS A 136 13.62 -13.12 8.32
N TYR A 137 13.81 -11.97 7.68
CA TYR A 137 13.18 -10.71 8.10
C TYR A 137 11.65 -10.78 7.97
N ARG A 138 11.16 -11.15 6.78
CA ARG A 138 9.73 -11.26 6.50
C ARG A 138 9.03 -12.30 7.39
N PHE A 139 9.68 -13.43 7.65
CA PHE A 139 9.15 -14.50 8.50
C PHE A 139 9.22 -14.23 10.00
N LYS A 140 9.86 -13.15 10.43
CA LYS A 140 9.99 -12.82 11.85
C LYS A 140 9.32 -11.51 12.24
N TYR A 141 9.36 -10.49 11.38
CA TYR A 141 9.04 -9.13 11.78
C TYR A 141 7.94 -8.45 10.94
N ASP A 142 7.74 -8.84 9.68
CA ASP A 142 6.92 -8.07 8.73
C ASP A 142 5.85 -8.92 8.07
N TYR A 143 4.72 -9.07 8.78
CA TYR A 143 3.58 -9.86 8.31
C TYR A 143 2.42 -9.02 7.78
N SER A 144 2.40 -7.72 8.04
CA SER A 144 1.20 -6.90 7.89
C SER A 144 0.74 -6.81 6.44
N PHE A 145 -0.58 -6.79 6.23
CA PHE A 145 -1.16 -6.41 4.95
C PHE A 145 -0.96 -4.91 4.73
N LYS A 146 -0.53 -4.53 3.53
CA LYS A 146 -0.19 -3.16 3.17
C LYS A 146 -0.94 -2.73 1.91
N GLY A 147 -1.21 -1.44 1.79
CA GLY A 147 -1.81 -0.84 0.61
C GLY A 147 -1.60 0.66 0.58
N PHE A 148 -2.41 1.36 -0.21
CA PHE A 148 -2.21 2.77 -0.51
C PHE A 148 -3.51 3.57 -0.35
N PRO A 149 -3.46 4.86 0.05
CA PRO A 149 -4.62 5.73 0.18
C PRO A 149 -5.13 6.32 -1.15
N PHE A 150 -4.27 6.41 -2.17
CA PHE A 150 -4.60 7.09 -3.44
C PHE A 150 -4.51 6.16 -4.64
N ASP A 151 -5.54 6.17 -5.48
CA ASP A 151 -5.67 5.32 -6.68
C ASP A 151 -4.84 5.84 -7.87
N ASP A 152 -4.83 7.16 -8.03
CA ASP A 152 -4.26 7.90 -9.17
C ASP A 152 -2.76 7.64 -9.40
N CYS A 153 -2.03 7.20 -8.38
CA CYS A 153 -0.60 6.87 -8.46
C CYS A 153 -0.31 5.36 -8.53
N LEU A 154 -1.30 4.48 -8.36
CA LEU A 154 -1.06 3.04 -8.26
C LEU A 154 -0.56 2.43 -9.56
N MET A 155 -1.16 2.83 -10.68
CA MET A 155 -0.89 2.23 -11.99
C MET A 155 0.43 2.68 -12.60
N ASN A 156 0.98 3.81 -12.13
CA ASN A 156 2.21 4.43 -12.64
C ASN A 156 3.41 4.25 -11.69
N ASN A 157 3.24 3.52 -10.59
CA ASN A 157 4.31 3.26 -9.63
C ASN A 157 4.98 1.91 -9.96
N GLU A 158 6.29 1.82 -9.70
CA GLU A 158 7.09 0.58 -9.74
C GLU A 158 6.44 -0.61 -9.03
N ILE A 159 5.48 -0.37 -8.12
CA ILE A 159 4.67 -1.40 -7.46
C ILE A 159 4.01 -2.32 -8.47
N LEU A 160 3.40 -1.80 -9.54
CA LEU A 160 2.72 -2.64 -10.54
C LEU A 160 3.72 -3.61 -11.18
N ASP A 161 4.91 -3.13 -11.55
CA ASP A 161 5.98 -3.96 -12.11
C ASP A 161 6.46 -5.07 -11.17
N ARG A 162 6.39 -4.83 -9.85
CA ARG A 162 6.76 -5.82 -8.83
C ARG A 162 5.68 -6.87 -8.59
N VAL A 163 4.41 -6.48 -8.54
CA VAL A 163 3.31 -7.39 -8.16
C VAL A 163 2.65 -8.09 -9.36
N LYS A 164 2.89 -7.61 -10.59
CA LYS A 164 2.27 -8.18 -11.80
C LYS A 164 2.76 -9.58 -12.15
N TYR A 165 3.81 -10.11 -11.54
CA TYR A 165 4.25 -11.50 -11.76
C TYR A 165 3.85 -12.45 -10.63
N GLY A 166 3.39 -11.90 -9.50
CA GLY A 166 2.99 -12.66 -8.33
C GLY A 166 3.59 -12.09 -7.04
N PRO A 167 3.42 -12.80 -5.92
CA PRO A 167 3.97 -12.39 -4.63
C PRO A 167 5.51 -12.32 -4.66
N GLU A 168 6.09 -11.21 -4.17
CA GLU A 168 7.55 -10.97 -4.10
C GLU A 168 8.31 -12.15 -3.48
N ILE A 169 7.70 -12.85 -2.51
CA ILE A 169 8.31 -13.99 -1.83
C ILE A 169 8.76 -15.09 -2.80
N PHE A 170 8.10 -15.25 -3.96
CA PHE A 170 8.48 -16.25 -4.97
C PHE A 170 9.91 -16.07 -5.46
N MET A 171 10.38 -14.82 -5.59
CA MET A 171 11.77 -14.49 -5.96
C MET A 171 12.80 -14.97 -4.94
N HIS A 172 12.37 -15.45 -3.78
CA HIS A 172 13.25 -15.99 -2.74
C HIS A 172 13.03 -17.48 -2.47
N LEU A 173 11.90 -18.04 -2.92
CA LEU A 173 11.59 -19.46 -2.75
C LEU A 173 12.37 -20.34 -3.74
N TYR A 174 12.78 -19.81 -4.90
CA TYR A 174 13.52 -20.55 -5.93
C TYR A 174 14.75 -21.31 -5.39
N LYS A 175 15.44 -20.77 -4.39
CA LYS A 175 16.62 -21.41 -3.77
C LYS A 175 16.32 -22.74 -3.06
N TYR A 176 15.06 -23.07 -2.86
CA TYR A 176 14.60 -24.20 -2.03
C TYR A 176 13.78 -25.24 -2.80
N ILE A 177 13.56 -25.03 -4.09
CA ILE A 177 12.77 -25.89 -4.97
C ILE A 177 13.57 -26.17 -6.25
N ASP A 178 13.48 -27.39 -6.78
CA ASP A 178 14.23 -27.81 -7.98
C ASP A 178 13.60 -27.29 -9.30
N ASN A 179 12.32 -26.84 -9.26
CA ASN A 179 11.55 -26.33 -10.41
C ASN A 179 11.09 -24.88 -10.16
N ASP A 180 12.04 -23.96 -10.05
CA ASP A 180 11.80 -22.58 -9.68
C ASP A 180 11.05 -21.73 -10.72
N ASP A 181 11.34 -21.94 -12.01
CA ASP A 181 10.60 -21.22 -13.05
C ASP A 181 9.13 -21.70 -13.12
N GLU A 182 8.89 -23.00 -12.91
CA GLU A 182 7.56 -23.61 -13.02
C GLU A 182 6.56 -23.11 -11.95
N ILE A 183 7.01 -22.75 -10.74
CA ILE A 183 6.12 -22.21 -9.70
C ILE A 183 5.69 -20.77 -10.01
N ILE A 184 6.50 -20.00 -10.73
CA ILE A 184 6.13 -18.63 -11.10
C ILE A 184 5.26 -18.67 -12.36
N ASP A 185 5.68 -19.43 -13.37
CA ASP A 185 4.98 -19.56 -14.64
C ASP A 185 3.57 -20.13 -14.45
N ASN A 186 3.42 -21.24 -13.71
CA ASN A 186 2.10 -21.83 -13.47
C ASN A 186 1.21 -20.90 -12.63
N TYR A 187 1.79 -20.18 -11.66
CA TYR A 187 1.01 -19.20 -10.89
C TYR A 187 0.51 -18.08 -11.80
N LEU A 188 1.36 -17.57 -12.67
CA LEU A 188 1.02 -16.53 -13.63
C LEU A 188 -0.09 -16.98 -14.58
N GLU A 189 0.00 -18.19 -15.13
CA GLU A 189 -1.02 -18.76 -16.04
C GLU A 189 -2.38 -19.02 -15.37
N GLN A 190 -2.38 -19.36 -14.08
CA GLN A 190 -3.59 -19.75 -13.34
C GLN A 190 -4.22 -18.61 -12.54
N SER A 191 -3.55 -17.47 -12.42
CA SER A 191 -4.02 -16.34 -11.63
C SER A 191 -4.33 -15.12 -12.49
N LYS A 192 -5.18 -14.24 -11.96
CA LYS A 192 -5.53 -12.97 -12.60
C LYS A 192 -5.09 -11.81 -11.72
N LEU A 193 -4.64 -10.74 -12.36
CA LEU A 193 -4.25 -9.51 -11.69
C LEU A 193 -5.48 -8.65 -11.37
N TYR A 194 -5.57 -8.16 -10.14
CA TYR A 194 -6.67 -7.34 -9.69
C TYR A 194 -6.19 -6.11 -8.92
N LYS A 195 -6.89 -5.00 -9.11
CA LYS A 195 -6.93 -3.87 -8.18
C LYS A 195 -8.08 -4.08 -7.21
N PHE A 196 -7.77 -4.05 -5.93
CA PHE A 196 -8.72 -4.12 -4.82
C PHE A 196 -8.87 -2.75 -4.18
N GLU A 197 -10.11 -2.41 -3.85
CA GLU A 197 -10.45 -1.19 -3.13
C GLU A 197 -11.19 -1.59 -1.86
N TYR A 198 -10.57 -1.36 -0.71
CA TYR A 198 -11.15 -1.62 0.61
C TYR A 198 -11.52 -0.29 1.27
N LEU A 199 -12.55 -0.32 2.12
CA LEU A 199 -12.91 0.81 2.98
C LEU A 199 -12.75 0.39 4.45
N VAL A 200 -11.59 0.70 5.03
CA VAL A 200 -11.17 0.19 6.35
C VAL A 200 -11.29 1.25 7.45
N PRO A 201 -11.57 0.87 8.71
CA PRO A 201 -11.55 1.81 9.83
C PRO A 201 -10.18 2.45 10.02
N ILE A 202 -10.15 3.77 10.25
CA ILE A 202 -8.88 4.50 10.44
C ILE A 202 -8.12 4.07 11.71
N GLU A 203 -8.84 3.50 12.68
CA GLU A 203 -8.26 2.94 13.90
C GLU A 203 -7.53 1.61 13.69
N ASP A 204 -7.87 0.89 12.61
CA ASP A 204 -7.29 -0.41 12.27
C ASP A 204 -6.03 -0.29 11.40
N ILE A 205 -5.57 0.93 11.12
CA ILE A 205 -4.38 1.18 10.29
C ILE A 205 -3.36 2.11 10.95
N HIS A 206 -2.15 2.13 10.43
CA HIS A 206 -1.18 3.22 10.57
C HIS A 206 -0.56 3.53 9.21
N PHE A 207 0.06 4.70 9.10
CA PHE A 207 0.87 5.05 7.93
C PHE A 207 2.32 4.66 8.23
N GLU A 208 2.97 3.98 7.29
CA GLU A 208 4.38 3.58 7.43
C GLU A 208 5.27 4.83 7.55
N ASN A 209 6.19 4.83 8.52
CA ASN A 209 7.00 5.97 8.97
C ASN A 209 6.24 7.08 9.73
N TYR A 210 4.98 6.84 10.06
CA TYR A 210 4.11 7.73 10.83
C TYR A 210 3.26 6.93 11.84
N GLU A 211 3.88 5.93 12.47
CA GLU A 211 3.25 4.97 13.38
C GLU A 211 2.66 5.66 14.64
N ASP A 212 3.28 6.76 15.07
CA ASP A 212 2.93 7.48 16.29
C ASP A 212 1.71 8.40 16.14
N LEU A 213 1.17 8.58 14.93
CA LEU A 213 0.01 9.45 14.72
C LEU A 213 -1.21 8.92 15.45
N THR A 214 -1.86 9.78 16.22
CA THR A 214 -3.19 9.51 16.77
C THR A 214 -4.23 9.38 15.66
N ASN A 215 -5.40 8.78 15.95
CA ASN A 215 -6.49 8.71 14.97
C ASN A 215 -6.97 10.10 14.52
N GLU A 216 -6.78 11.15 15.31
CA GLU A 216 -7.05 12.53 14.89
C GLU A 216 -5.98 13.01 13.90
N GLU A 217 -4.70 12.82 14.22
CA GLU A 217 -3.60 13.25 13.35
C GLU A 217 -3.54 12.49 12.03
N LYS A 218 -3.96 11.21 11.99
CA LYS A 218 -4.11 10.45 10.73
C LYS A 218 -5.07 11.12 9.74
N GLN A 219 -6.12 11.78 10.23
CA GLN A 219 -7.09 12.50 9.39
C GLN A 219 -6.44 13.75 8.80
N TYR A 220 -5.71 14.50 9.62
CA TYR A 220 -4.96 15.66 9.14
C TYR A 220 -3.88 15.25 8.14
N HIS A 221 -3.17 14.16 8.41
CA HIS A 221 -2.15 13.62 7.53
C HIS A 221 -2.74 13.28 6.16
N LEU A 222 -3.86 12.56 6.11
CA LEU A 222 -4.51 12.17 4.85
C LEU A 222 -4.95 13.38 4.01
N LEU A 223 -5.55 14.40 4.63
CA LEU A 223 -5.92 15.64 3.94
C LEU A 223 -4.69 16.47 3.54
N THR A 224 -3.60 16.40 4.29
CA THR A 224 -2.33 17.05 3.95
C THR A 224 -1.69 16.40 2.72
N LEU A 225 -1.74 15.07 2.62
CA LEU A 225 -1.28 14.35 1.43
C LEU A 225 -2.11 14.73 0.19
N MET A 226 -3.42 14.96 0.35
CA MET A 226 -4.27 15.50 -0.74
C MET A 226 -3.81 16.89 -1.20
N MET A 227 -3.49 17.79 -0.28
CA MET A 227 -2.96 19.13 -0.60
C MET A 227 -1.62 19.03 -1.33
N LEU A 228 -0.70 18.18 -0.85
CA LEU A 228 0.56 17.90 -1.53
C LEU A 228 0.34 17.33 -2.94
N LYS A 229 -0.63 16.44 -3.12
CA LYS A 229 -0.97 15.92 -4.44
C LYS A 229 -1.42 17.01 -5.41
N LEU A 230 -2.30 17.92 -4.97
CA LEU A 230 -2.70 19.06 -5.81
C LEU A 230 -1.50 19.95 -6.17
N TYR A 231 -0.56 20.13 -5.25
CA TYR A 231 0.67 20.87 -5.50
C TYR A 231 1.48 20.25 -6.64
N PHE A 232 1.81 18.96 -6.53
CA PHE A 232 2.60 18.27 -7.55
C PHE A 232 1.85 18.20 -8.88
N TYR A 233 0.53 17.99 -8.86
CA TYR A 233 -0.28 18.08 -10.07
C TYR A 233 -0.14 19.42 -10.80
N LYS A 234 0.03 20.52 -10.07
CA LYS A 234 0.12 21.85 -10.68
C LYS A 234 1.53 22.23 -11.09
N TYR A 235 2.53 21.89 -10.28
CA TYR A 235 3.87 22.46 -10.40
C TYR A 235 4.96 21.46 -10.80
N ASP A 236 4.74 20.16 -10.60
CA ASP A 236 5.79 19.16 -10.81
C ASP A 236 5.20 17.75 -11.03
N GLN A 237 4.48 17.59 -12.14
CA GLN A 237 3.85 16.31 -12.52
C GLN A 237 4.86 15.22 -12.88
N ASP A 238 6.05 15.63 -13.34
CA ASP A 238 7.13 14.76 -13.77
C ASP A 238 8.08 14.39 -12.62
N TYR A 239 7.81 14.87 -11.40
CA TYR A 239 8.58 14.50 -10.22
C TYR A 239 8.52 12.98 -10.02
N GLU A 240 9.64 12.28 -10.19
CA GLU A 240 9.73 10.82 -9.99
C GLU A 240 9.25 10.41 -8.58
N GLY A 241 9.39 11.31 -7.60
CA GLY A 241 8.88 11.09 -6.25
C GLY A 241 7.36 11.21 -6.09
N PHE A 242 6.63 11.75 -7.07
CA PHE A 242 5.18 11.95 -6.99
C PHE A 242 4.43 10.62 -6.79
N TYR A 243 4.89 9.57 -7.46
CA TYR A 243 4.32 8.23 -7.35
C TYR A 243 4.78 7.50 -6.08
N THR A 244 6.01 7.74 -5.64
CA THR A 244 6.57 7.16 -4.40
C THR A 244 6.10 7.89 -3.13
N MET A 245 5.48 9.06 -3.27
CA MET A 245 4.78 9.80 -2.21
C MET A 245 3.40 9.26 -1.85
N ASN A 246 2.95 8.19 -2.50
CA ASN A 246 1.76 7.48 -2.06
C ASN A 246 2.10 6.75 -0.75
N SER A 247 1.78 7.37 0.38
CA SER A 247 2.04 6.81 1.71
C SER A 247 1.54 5.38 1.83
N ILE A 248 2.31 4.51 2.45
CA ILE A 248 1.90 3.12 2.65
C ILE A 248 0.99 3.06 3.87
N ILE A 249 -0.21 2.53 3.68
CA ILE A 249 -1.09 2.15 4.78
C ILE A 249 -0.76 0.71 5.18
N VAL A 250 -0.57 0.50 6.48
CA VAL A 250 -0.31 -0.80 7.08
C VAL A 250 -1.47 -1.15 8.02
N VAL A 251 -1.99 -2.37 7.88
CA VAL A 251 -3.06 -2.89 8.76
C VAL A 251 -2.45 -3.27 10.11
N ASN A 252 -3.06 -2.79 11.19
CA ASN A 252 -2.53 -2.93 12.54
C ASN A 252 -2.46 -4.39 12.99
N ASN A 253 -1.46 -4.68 13.83
CA ASN A 253 -1.29 -5.96 14.53
C ASN A 253 -1.18 -7.18 13.61
N ASN A 254 -0.62 -7.02 12.40
CA ASN A 254 -0.48 -8.11 11.43
C ASN A 254 -1.80 -8.77 11.04
N LYS A 255 -2.93 -8.06 11.19
CA LYS A 255 -4.24 -8.56 10.83
C LYS A 255 -4.43 -8.56 9.31
N SER A 256 -5.27 -9.47 8.85
CA SER A 256 -5.84 -9.45 7.51
C SER A 256 -7.04 -8.51 7.43
N ILE A 257 -7.38 -8.10 6.21
CA ILE A 257 -8.64 -7.42 5.90
C ILE A 257 -9.63 -8.45 5.35
N SER A 258 -10.79 -8.55 5.99
CA SER A 258 -11.90 -9.34 5.45
C SER A 258 -12.47 -8.70 4.18
N GLY A 259 -12.87 -9.52 3.23
CA GLY A 259 -13.58 -9.13 2.02
C GLY A 259 -14.92 -8.43 2.28
N GLU A 260 -15.42 -8.39 3.52
CA GLU A 260 -16.57 -7.53 3.89
C GLU A 260 -16.27 -6.03 3.76
N PHE A 261 -14.99 -5.64 3.85
CA PHE A 261 -14.54 -4.26 3.64
C PHE A 261 -14.28 -3.94 2.17
N LEU A 262 -14.36 -4.93 1.27
CA LEU A 262 -14.14 -4.75 -0.16
C LEU A 262 -15.30 -3.96 -0.77
N ILE A 263 -14.99 -2.79 -1.33
CA ILE A 263 -15.97 -1.93 -2.00
C ILE A 263 -15.94 -2.09 -3.51
N ASN A 264 -14.77 -2.40 -4.09
CA ASN A 264 -14.62 -2.63 -5.52
C ASN A 264 -13.43 -3.58 -5.81
N LYS A 265 -13.55 -4.34 -6.89
CA LYS A 265 -12.52 -5.23 -7.42
C LYS A 265 -12.52 -5.13 -8.93
N THR A 266 -11.41 -4.68 -9.51
CA THR A 266 -11.27 -4.50 -10.95
C THR A 266 -10.15 -5.38 -11.46
N MET A 267 -10.44 -6.21 -12.46
CA MET A 267 -9.41 -6.98 -13.16
C MET A 267 -8.55 -6.03 -13.98
N LEU A 268 -7.23 -6.19 -13.88
CA LEU A 268 -6.28 -5.45 -14.69
C LEU A 268 -5.85 -6.34 -15.85
N ASP A 269 -5.71 -5.74 -17.04
CA ASP A 269 -5.20 -6.46 -18.20
C ASP A 269 -3.68 -6.63 -18.07
N ASP A 270 -3.16 -7.82 -18.38
CA ASP A 270 -1.73 -8.14 -18.30
C ASP A 270 -0.88 -7.44 -19.39
N GLU A 271 -1.51 -6.67 -20.29
CA GLU A 271 -0.91 -6.04 -21.47
C GLU A 271 -0.71 -4.51 -21.38
N GLN A 272 -0.85 -3.89 -20.20
CA GLN A 272 -0.56 -2.45 -20.03
C GLN A 272 0.93 -2.16 -19.83
#